data_AF-A0A3M0FFZ3-F1
#
_entry.id   AF-A0A3M0FFZ3-F1
#
_cell.length_a   1.000
_cell.length_b   1.000
_cell.length_c   1.000
_cell.angle_alpha   90.00
_cell.angle_beta   90.00
_cell.angle_gamma   90.00
#
_symmetry.space_group_name_H-M   'P 1'
#
loop_
_entity.id
_entity.type
_entity.pdbx_description
1 polymer ?
#
loop_
_entity_poly.entity_id
_entity_poly.type
_entity_poly.pdbx_seq_one_letter_code
_entity_poly.pdbx_strand_id
1 'polypeptide(L)'
;MLLLLSSNSARRYGDDIVRALAHPRGSDFQFRYDLKYFDPALLARAKSDSLASQKAIIAFLNGDKSARTVSLVLCRAVTVRRSALVGSSCILTLTAGDYLQPLTDHDLRGKLDAREQALIPAWSTDPNYPLGKYVIEVDAAIDSQQAAKLSQEMGAFEAAATALSAFERFGKGTKIAFFAVRDLVTADDWRPLRWNRGRRGATYADRRYALQSGYRYDIEIYTYSPTGGQTDKGVTKLVIGCDEKAVRFTTAKELALDSRYDLNRFTFTTDEQLDAVAAGLRLALSIPDDAHPETRETRCDIVLEARFNGWWPRLLLRILLIASGTAAPAIIGVLYKDKMNWGIGAIMFAGALVAGWGAVFPSLRKS
;
A
#
# COMPACT_ATOMS: atom_id res chain seq x y z
N MET A 1 -19.32 -12.07 -7.53
CA MET A 1 -18.19 -11.13 -7.27
C MET A 1 -18.77 -9.86 -6.65
N LEU A 2 -18.00 -9.01 -5.95
CA LEU A 2 -18.55 -7.74 -5.45
C LEU A 2 -18.22 -6.55 -6.35
N LEU A 3 -19.14 -5.60 -6.47
CA LEU A 3 -18.88 -4.27 -7.00
C LEU A 3 -18.93 -3.26 -5.85
N LEU A 4 -17.84 -2.53 -5.67
CA LEU A 4 -17.57 -1.60 -4.57
C LEU A 4 -17.55 -0.18 -5.14
N LEU A 5 -18.61 0.59 -4.88
CA LEU A 5 -18.79 1.92 -5.45
C LEU A 5 -18.29 3.01 -4.50
N SER A 6 -17.45 3.92 -4.97
CA SER A 6 -17.12 5.18 -4.28
C SER A 6 -17.70 6.35 -5.08
N SER A 7 -18.13 7.44 -4.42
CA SER A 7 -18.74 8.58 -5.12
C SER A 7 -17.99 9.90 -4.93
N ASN A 8 -18.44 10.95 -5.61
CA ASN A 8 -17.97 12.32 -5.41
C ASN A 8 -18.63 13.04 -4.22
N SER A 9 -19.59 12.41 -3.53
CA SER A 9 -20.43 13.04 -2.49
C SER A 9 -19.65 13.63 -1.32
N ALA A 10 -18.45 13.11 -1.03
CA ALA A 10 -17.52 13.68 -0.07
C ALA A 10 -16.10 13.68 -0.63
N ARG A 11 -15.28 14.64 -0.18
CA ARG A 11 -13.88 14.76 -0.60
C ARG A 11 -13.10 13.46 -0.40
N ARG A 12 -13.27 12.85 0.79
CA ARG A 12 -12.59 11.62 1.19
C ARG A 12 -12.82 10.45 0.24
N TYR A 13 -14.01 10.33 -0.35
CA TYR A 13 -14.35 9.23 -1.25
C TYR A 13 -13.60 9.32 -2.59
N GLY A 14 -13.35 10.55 -3.06
CA GLY A 14 -12.46 10.79 -4.19
C GLY A 14 -11.02 10.42 -3.85
N ASP A 15 -10.54 10.79 -2.66
CA ASP A 15 -9.19 10.42 -2.19
C ASP A 15 -9.04 8.90 -2.07
N ASP A 16 -10.07 8.18 -1.61
CA ASP A 16 -10.06 6.71 -1.51
C ASP A 16 -9.93 6.03 -2.89
N ILE A 17 -10.47 6.63 -3.96
CA ILE A 17 -10.25 6.16 -5.34
C ILE A 17 -8.78 6.34 -5.75
N VAL A 18 -8.20 7.51 -5.49
CA VAL A 18 -6.78 7.77 -5.80
C VAL A 18 -5.88 6.84 -4.98
N ARG A 19 -6.18 6.61 -3.69
CA ARG A 19 -5.48 5.64 -2.84
C ARG A 19 -5.56 4.22 -3.42
N ALA A 20 -6.76 3.79 -3.84
CA ALA A 20 -6.95 2.46 -4.43
C ALA A 20 -6.14 2.26 -5.72
N LEU A 21 -5.99 3.31 -6.52
CA LEU A 21 -5.09 3.31 -7.68
C LEU A 21 -3.62 3.33 -7.25
N ALA A 22 -3.27 4.07 -6.21
CA ALA A 22 -1.89 4.25 -5.76
C ALA A 22 -1.24 3.00 -5.17
N HIS A 23 -2.02 2.15 -4.52
CA HIS A 23 -1.53 0.96 -3.85
C HIS A 23 -0.85 -0.04 -4.82
N PRO A 24 0.35 -0.55 -4.49
CA PRO A 24 0.97 -1.61 -5.27
C PRO A 24 0.20 -2.92 -5.12
N ARG A 25 0.28 -3.77 -6.15
CA ARG A 25 -0.40 -5.07 -6.16
C ARG A 25 -0.04 -5.91 -4.93
N GLY A 26 -1.05 -6.40 -4.22
CA GLY A 26 -0.93 -7.24 -3.03
C GLY A 26 -0.89 -6.46 -1.72
N SER A 27 -0.75 -5.14 -1.75
CA SER A 27 -0.85 -4.32 -0.54
C SER A 27 -2.29 -4.20 -0.06
N ASP A 28 -2.46 -3.99 1.24
CA ASP A 28 -3.76 -3.92 1.88
C ASP A 28 -4.15 -2.45 2.16
N PHE A 29 -5.42 -2.12 1.99
CA PHE A 29 -6.00 -0.81 2.30
C PHE A 29 -7.46 -0.94 2.75
N GLN A 30 -8.09 0.15 3.18
CA GLN A 30 -9.44 0.11 3.75
C GLN A 30 -10.43 0.97 2.99
N PHE A 31 -11.64 0.42 2.77
CA PHE A 31 -12.82 1.16 2.35
C PHE A 31 -13.87 1.12 3.46
N ARG A 32 -14.65 2.20 3.57
CA ARG A 32 -15.63 2.37 4.64
C ARG A 32 -16.99 2.68 4.03
N TYR A 33 -17.99 1.96 4.48
CA TYR A 33 -19.35 2.05 3.98
C TYR A 33 -20.33 2.16 5.14
N ASP A 34 -21.27 3.09 5.05
CA ASP A 34 -22.45 3.07 5.92
C ASP A 34 -23.26 1.80 5.66
N LEU A 35 -23.79 1.17 6.72
CA LEU A 35 -24.55 -0.07 6.61
C LEU A 35 -25.77 0.07 5.69
N LYS A 36 -26.37 1.26 5.56
CA LYS A 36 -27.52 1.49 4.67
C LYS A 36 -27.18 1.26 3.19
N TYR A 37 -25.90 1.39 2.82
CA TYR A 37 -25.41 1.21 1.46
C TYR A 37 -25.09 -0.24 1.10
N PHE A 38 -25.21 -1.19 2.05
CA PHE A 38 -25.12 -2.61 1.76
C PHE A 38 -26.44 -3.18 1.28
N ASP A 39 -26.36 -4.13 0.35
CA ASP A 39 -27.39 -5.13 0.21
C ASP A 39 -27.56 -5.92 1.54
N PRO A 40 -28.80 -6.16 2.03
CA PRO A 40 -29.02 -6.85 3.30
C PRO A 40 -28.38 -8.24 3.40
N ALA A 41 -28.34 -9.01 2.31
CA ALA A 41 -27.73 -10.34 2.31
C ALA A 41 -26.19 -10.24 2.44
N LEU A 42 -25.58 -9.26 1.76
CA LEU A 42 -24.16 -8.97 1.92
C LEU A 42 -23.81 -8.46 3.31
N LEU A 43 -24.68 -7.67 3.94
CA LEU A 43 -24.47 -7.23 5.31
C LEU A 43 -24.43 -8.40 6.30
N ALA A 44 -25.32 -9.38 6.15
CA ALA A 44 -25.30 -10.59 6.98
C ALA A 44 -23.98 -11.36 6.79
N ARG A 45 -23.46 -11.43 5.57
CA ARG A 45 -22.18 -12.06 5.25
C ARG A 45 -20.97 -11.29 5.78
N ALA A 46 -21.03 -9.96 5.76
CA ALA A 46 -20.00 -9.10 6.35
C ALA A 46 -19.93 -9.27 7.88
N LYS A 47 -21.07 -9.49 8.55
CA LYS A 47 -21.11 -9.75 10.00
C LYS A 47 -20.36 -11.01 10.41
N SER A 48 -20.38 -12.05 9.59
CA SER A 48 -19.70 -13.32 9.83
C SER A 48 -18.29 -13.39 9.23
N ASP A 49 -17.78 -12.29 8.68
CA ASP A 49 -16.54 -12.22 7.89
C ASP A 49 -16.48 -13.19 6.69
N SER A 50 -17.64 -13.68 6.24
CA SER A 50 -17.75 -14.60 5.10
C SER A 50 -17.52 -13.93 3.74
N LEU A 51 -17.30 -12.62 3.72
CA LEU A 51 -16.83 -11.90 2.54
C LEU A 51 -15.32 -12.08 2.32
N ALA A 52 -14.57 -12.60 3.30
CA ALA A 52 -13.13 -12.80 3.16
C ALA A 52 -12.80 -13.70 1.95
N SER A 53 -11.73 -13.34 1.25
CA SER A 53 -11.29 -13.92 -0.04
C SER A 53 -12.21 -13.68 -1.23
N GLN A 54 -13.32 -12.96 -1.08
CA GLN A 54 -14.19 -12.65 -2.22
C GLN A 54 -13.51 -11.63 -3.14
N LYS A 55 -13.47 -11.94 -4.45
CA LYS A 55 -13.04 -10.99 -5.47
C LYS A 55 -14.02 -9.83 -5.57
N ALA A 56 -13.50 -8.64 -5.80
CA ALA A 56 -14.28 -7.44 -5.95
C ALA A 56 -13.65 -6.45 -6.92
N ILE A 57 -14.44 -5.50 -7.42
CA ILE A 57 -14.00 -4.39 -8.26
C ILE A 57 -14.37 -3.08 -7.57
N ILE A 58 -13.40 -2.18 -7.46
CA ILE A 58 -13.65 -0.80 -7.07
C ILE A 58 -14.02 -0.01 -8.32
N ALA A 59 -15.16 0.68 -8.27
CA ALA A 59 -15.58 1.62 -9.29
C ALA A 59 -15.93 2.97 -8.68
N PHE A 60 -15.63 4.03 -9.42
CA PHE A 60 -16.10 5.37 -9.11
C PHE A 60 -17.48 5.61 -9.72
N LEU A 61 -18.37 6.20 -8.94
CA LEU A 61 -19.72 6.59 -9.32
C LEU A 61 -19.81 8.12 -9.32
N ASN A 62 -20.03 8.69 -10.50
CA ASN A 62 -20.34 10.11 -10.66
C ASN A 62 -21.85 10.28 -10.83
N GLY A 63 -22.51 10.91 -9.87
CA GLY A 63 -23.90 11.35 -10.02
C GLY A 63 -23.96 12.79 -10.50
N ASP A 64 -24.34 13.03 -11.75
CA ASP A 64 -24.61 14.37 -12.26
C ASP A 64 -26.03 14.78 -11.85
N LYS A 65 -26.12 15.72 -10.91
CA LYS A 65 -27.40 16.23 -10.39
C LYS A 65 -28.19 17.00 -11.43
N SER A 66 -27.52 17.70 -12.34
CA SER A 66 -28.16 18.54 -13.36
C SER A 66 -28.80 17.68 -14.45
N ALA A 67 -28.06 16.68 -14.96
CA ALA A 67 -28.54 15.76 -15.98
C ALA A 67 -29.38 14.60 -15.41
N ARG A 68 -29.37 14.42 -14.08
CA ARG A 68 -29.95 13.25 -13.39
C ARG A 68 -29.44 11.93 -13.95
N THR A 69 -28.15 11.89 -14.28
CA THR A 69 -27.47 10.69 -14.77
C THR A 69 -26.44 10.19 -13.77
N VAL A 70 -26.10 8.91 -13.89
CA VAL A 70 -25.05 8.27 -13.11
C VAL A 70 -24.10 7.54 -14.05
N SER A 71 -22.81 7.84 -13.95
CA SER A 71 -21.77 7.20 -14.74
C SER A 71 -20.82 6.42 -13.83
N LEU A 72 -20.39 5.25 -14.30
CA LEU A 72 -19.41 4.40 -13.61
C LEU A 72 -18.06 4.40 -14.33
N VAL A 73 -16.99 4.39 -13.55
CA VAL A 73 -15.62 4.13 -14.04
C VAL A 73 -15.00 3.04 -13.20
N LEU A 74 -14.58 1.94 -13.83
CA LEU A 74 -13.85 0.87 -13.16
C LEU A 74 -12.43 1.33 -12.84
N CYS A 75 -12.00 1.16 -11.59
CA CYS A 75 -10.70 1.66 -11.13
C CYS A 75 -9.71 0.53 -10.87
N ARG A 76 -10.08 -0.44 -10.02
CA ARG A 76 -9.12 -1.43 -9.52
C ARG A 76 -9.80 -2.75 -9.16
N ALA A 77 -9.20 -3.88 -9.57
CA ALA A 77 -9.57 -5.18 -9.03
C ALA A 77 -9.00 -5.32 -7.61
N VAL A 78 -9.75 -5.96 -6.71
CA VAL A 78 -9.34 -6.18 -5.33
C VAL A 78 -9.85 -7.52 -4.82
N THR A 79 -9.32 -7.96 -3.67
CA THR A 79 -9.88 -9.08 -2.91
C THR A 79 -10.23 -8.62 -1.52
N VAL A 80 -11.43 -8.91 -1.04
CA VAL A 80 -11.81 -8.63 0.35
C VAL A 80 -10.97 -9.51 1.26
N ARG A 81 -10.21 -8.89 2.17
CA ARG A 81 -9.39 -9.62 3.15
C ARG A 81 -10.15 -9.86 4.44
N ARG A 82 -10.83 -8.83 4.91
CA ARG A 82 -11.59 -8.80 6.17
C ARG A 82 -12.71 -7.79 6.04
N SER A 83 -13.82 -8.08 6.69
CA SER A 83 -14.91 -7.17 6.97
C SER A 83 -15.06 -7.01 8.48
N ALA A 84 -15.28 -5.77 8.91
CA ALA A 84 -15.47 -5.44 10.32
C ALA A 84 -16.59 -4.41 10.47
N LEU A 85 -17.61 -4.73 11.27
CA LEU A 85 -18.64 -3.76 11.61
C LEU A 85 -18.17 -2.93 12.79
N VAL A 86 -18.26 -1.61 12.64
CA VAL A 86 -17.91 -0.62 13.67
C VAL A 86 -19.02 0.42 13.70
N GLY A 87 -19.89 0.34 14.71
CA GLY A 87 -21.07 1.20 14.82
C GLY A 87 -22.01 1.07 13.63
N SER A 88 -22.31 2.19 12.96
CA SER A 88 -23.15 2.27 11.75
C SER A 88 -22.38 2.09 10.44
N SER A 89 -21.15 1.57 10.50
CA SER A 89 -20.31 1.38 9.32
C SER A 89 -19.74 -0.04 9.24
N CYS A 90 -19.47 -0.48 8.02
CA CYS A 90 -18.66 -1.66 7.73
C CYS A 90 -17.35 -1.20 7.09
N ILE A 91 -16.24 -1.65 7.64
CA ILE A 91 -14.88 -1.42 7.14
C ILE A 91 -14.46 -2.68 6.41
N LEU A 92 -14.18 -2.54 5.12
CA LEU A 92 -13.61 -3.60 4.29
C LEU A 92 -12.11 -3.36 4.16
N THR A 93 -11.30 -4.29 4.69
CA THR A 93 -9.88 -4.35 4.34
C THR A 93 -9.76 -5.10 3.02
N LEU A 94 -9.15 -4.46 2.03
CA LEU A 94 -9.05 -4.91 0.65
C LEU A 94 -7.58 -5.12 0.30
N THR A 95 -7.27 -6.19 -0.42
CA THR A 95 -5.97 -6.42 -1.04
C THR A 95 -6.01 -5.92 -2.48
N ALA A 96 -5.11 -5.00 -2.84
CA ALA A 96 -4.96 -4.45 -4.18
C ALA A 96 -4.65 -5.56 -5.20
N GLY A 97 -5.45 -5.66 -6.24
CA GLY A 97 -5.24 -6.54 -7.37
C GLY A 97 -4.68 -5.80 -8.58
N ASP A 98 -5.05 -6.26 -9.76
CA ASP A 98 -4.62 -5.68 -11.03
C ASP A 98 -5.46 -4.46 -11.42
N TYR A 99 -4.92 -3.61 -12.29
CA TYR A 99 -5.74 -2.63 -12.98
C TYR A 99 -6.61 -3.32 -14.02
N LEU A 100 -7.77 -2.71 -14.27
CA LEU A 100 -8.77 -3.24 -15.19
C LEU A 100 -8.62 -2.59 -16.55
N GLN A 101 -8.80 -3.37 -17.61
CA GLN A 101 -8.98 -2.78 -18.93
C GLN A 101 -10.18 -1.83 -18.91
N PRO A 102 -10.08 -0.65 -19.55
CA PRO A 102 -11.18 0.29 -19.58
C PRO A 102 -12.43 -0.36 -20.18
N LEU A 103 -13.53 -0.24 -19.44
CA LEU A 103 -14.86 -0.67 -19.85
C LEU A 103 -15.75 0.57 -19.75
N THR A 104 -16.53 0.85 -20.80
CA THR A 104 -17.47 1.97 -20.75
C THR A 104 -18.61 1.68 -19.77
N ASP A 105 -19.26 2.71 -19.24
CA ASP A 105 -20.43 2.54 -18.37
C ASP A 105 -21.54 1.74 -19.08
N HIS A 106 -21.74 2.00 -20.37
CA HIS A 106 -22.68 1.25 -21.20
C HIS A 106 -22.35 -0.24 -21.26
N ASP A 107 -21.10 -0.59 -21.55
CA ASP A 107 -20.68 -2.00 -21.65
C ASP A 107 -20.70 -2.71 -20.30
N LEU A 108 -20.37 -2.00 -19.21
CA LEU A 108 -20.50 -2.52 -17.86
C LEU A 108 -21.95 -2.86 -17.55
N ARG A 109 -22.87 -1.91 -17.76
CA ARG A 109 -24.31 -2.13 -17.50
C ARG A 109 -24.89 -3.22 -18.39
N GLY A 110 -24.46 -3.31 -19.66
CA GLY A 110 -24.88 -4.38 -20.57
C GLY A 110 -24.46 -5.79 -20.13
N LYS A 111 -23.45 -5.91 -19.25
CA LYS A 111 -23.04 -7.19 -18.64
C LYS A 111 -23.81 -7.55 -17.37
N LEU A 112 -24.55 -6.61 -16.79
CA LEU A 112 -25.31 -6.81 -15.57
C LEU A 112 -26.74 -7.22 -15.90
N ASP A 113 -27.32 -8.11 -15.10
CA ASP A 113 -28.74 -8.44 -15.23
C ASP A 113 -29.64 -7.30 -14.73
N ALA A 114 -30.94 -7.40 -14.98
CA ALA A 114 -31.90 -6.36 -14.59
C ALA A 114 -31.97 -6.15 -13.07
N ARG A 115 -31.75 -7.19 -12.26
CA ARG A 115 -31.77 -7.11 -10.79
C ARG A 115 -30.53 -6.40 -10.29
N GLU A 116 -29.37 -6.72 -10.82
CA GLU A 116 -28.08 -6.07 -10.50
C GLU A 116 -28.08 -4.60 -10.89
N GLN A 117 -28.58 -4.28 -12.09
CA GLN A 117 -28.71 -2.90 -12.55
C GLN A 117 -29.62 -2.07 -11.65
N ALA A 118 -30.71 -2.67 -11.14
CA ALA A 118 -31.62 -2.00 -10.21
C ALA A 118 -31.00 -1.71 -8.83
N LEU A 119 -29.91 -2.37 -8.46
CA LEU A 119 -29.18 -2.09 -7.21
C LEU A 119 -28.20 -0.92 -7.34
N ILE A 120 -27.72 -0.62 -8.55
CA ILE A 120 -26.78 0.48 -8.80
C ILE A 120 -27.46 1.81 -8.49
N PRO A 121 -26.79 2.76 -7.80
CA PRO A 121 -27.40 4.05 -7.50
C PRO A 121 -27.86 4.78 -8.76
N ALA A 122 -29.10 5.24 -8.73
CA ALA A 122 -29.74 6.01 -9.79
C ALA A 122 -30.48 7.21 -9.20
N TRP A 123 -30.61 8.29 -9.97
CA TRP A 123 -31.42 9.42 -9.55
C TRP A 123 -32.88 9.02 -9.46
N SER A 124 -33.50 9.34 -8.32
CA SER A 124 -34.92 9.11 -8.08
C SER A 124 -35.70 10.42 -8.20
N THR A 125 -36.96 10.42 -7.76
CA THR A 125 -37.73 11.66 -7.59
C THR A 125 -37.10 12.61 -6.56
N ASP A 126 -36.32 12.08 -5.60
CA ASP A 126 -35.53 12.89 -4.67
C ASP A 126 -34.33 13.54 -5.39
N PRO A 127 -34.25 14.89 -5.42
CA PRO A 127 -33.18 15.60 -6.11
C PRO A 127 -31.86 15.66 -5.31
N ASN A 128 -31.79 15.13 -4.10
CA ASN A 128 -30.64 15.36 -3.22
C ASN A 128 -29.54 14.32 -3.37
N TYR A 129 -29.89 13.04 -3.63
CA TYR A 129 -28.90 11.98 -3.77
C TYR A 129 -29.42 10.81 -4.61
N PRO A 130 -28.54 10.12 -5.36
CA PRO A 130 -28.91 8.88 -6.04
C PRO A 130 -29.24 7.79 -5.02
N LEU A 131 -30.36 7.09 -5.23
CA LEU A 131 -30.81 5.97 -4.40
C LEU A 131 -30.24 4.67 -4.94
N GLY A 132 -29.69 3.83 -4.05
CA GLY A 132 -29.20 2.50 -4.40
C GLY A 132 -28.19 1.99 -3.37
N LYS A 133 -27.45 0.95 -3.76
CA LYS A 133 -26.46 0.28 -2.93
C LYS A 133 -25.06 0.53 -3.48
N TYR A 134 -24.09 0.72 -2.58
CA TYR A 134 -22.70 0.96 -2.94
C TYR A 134 -21.83 -0.28 -2.76
N VAL A 135 -22.36 -1.32 -2.12
CA VAL A 135 -21.74 -2.64 -2.04
C VAL A 135 -22.77 -3.66 -2.51
N ILE A 136 -22.55 -4.17 -3.73
CA ILE A 136 -23.48 -5.11 -4.38
C ILE A 136 -22.75 -6.37 -4.81
N GLU A 137 -23.49 -7.46 -4.89
CA GLU A 137 -23.03 -8.71 -5.47
C GLU A 137 -23.48 -8.75 -6.92
N VAL A 138 -22.56 -9.10 -7.79
CA VAL A 138 -22.81 -9.29 -9.21
C VAL A 138 -22.33 -10.69 -9.62
N ASP A 139 -23.21 -11.42 -10.28
CA ASP A 139 -22.98 -12.71 -10.95
C ASP A 139 -22.26 -12.51 -12.27
N ALA A 140 -22.37 -11.31 -12.86
CA ALA A 140 -21.63 -10.94 -14.05
C ALA A 140 -20.15 -11.32 -13.91
N ALA A 141 -19.68 -12.16 -14.83
CA ALA A 141 -18.27 -12.39 -15.08
C ALA A 141 -17.70 -11.12 -15.71
N ILE A 142 -17.55 -10.04 -14.92
CA ILE A 142 -16.58 -8.99 -15.21
C ILE A 142 -15.23 -9.67 -15.02
N ASP A 143 -14.88 -10.40 -16.07
CA ASP A 143 -14.08 -11.58 -15.93
C ASP A 143 -12.68 -11.20 -15.45
N SER A 144 -12.07 -12.03 -14.61
CA SER A 144 -10.67 -11.83 -14.25
C SER A 144 -9.73 -11.88 -15.46
N GLN A 145 -10.23 -12.25 -16.65
CA GLN A 145 -9.55 -12.11 -17.94
C GLN A 145 -9.43 -10.64 -18.43
N GLN A 146 -10.21 -9.70 -17.91
CA GLN A 146 -10.03 -8.26 -18.13
C GLN A 146 -8.92 -7.64 -17.25
N ALA A 147 -8.30 -8.42 -16.36
CA ALA A 147 -7.11 -7.99 -15.65
C ALA A 147 -5.94 -7.87 -16.64
N ALA A 148 -5.37 -6.66 -16.74
CA ALA A 148 -4.20 -6.43 -17.60
C ALA A 148 -3.00 -7.26 -17.10
N LYS A 149 -2.19 -7.81 -18.02
CA LYS A 149 -0.89 -8.40 -17.65
C LYS A 149 0.05 -7.31 -17.09
N LEU A 150 0.98 -7.69 -16.20
CA LEU A 150 1.90 -6.76 -15.49
C LEU A 150 2.56 -5.67 -16.35
N SER A 151 3.02 -5.96 -17.57
CA SER A 151 3.63 -4.94 -18.45
C SER A 151 2.61 -3.97 -19.08
N GLN A 152 1.32 -4.30 -19.04
CA GLN A 152 0.19 -3.47 -19.50
C GLN A 152 -0.50 -2.74 -18.33
N GLU A 153 -0.02 -2.91 -17.09
CA GLU A 153 -0.67 -2.38 -15.88
C GLU A 153 -0.70 -0.84 -15.85
N MET A 154 0.37 -0.16 -16.28
CA MET A 154 0.40 1.31 -16.24
C MET A 154 -0.51 1.94 -17.30
N GLY A 155 -0.68 1.32 -18.47
CA GLY A 155 -1.63 1.79 -19.47
C GLY A 155 -3.09 1.67 -18.99
N ALA A 156 -3.42 0.59 -18.28
CA ALA A 156 -4.74 0.43 -17.65
C ALA A 156 -4.95 1.44 -16.51
N PHE A 157 -3.92 1.72 -15.70
CA PHE A 157 -3.93 2.80 -14.71
C PHE A 157 -4.20 4.17 -15.37
N GLU A 158 -3.48 4.51 -16.44
CA GLU A 158 -3.66 5.76 -17.18
C GLU A 158 -5.07 5.87 -17.78
N ALA A 159 -5.60 4.76 -18.32
CA ALA A 159 -6.96 4.74 -18.85
C ALA A 159 -8.00 5.01 -17.77
N ALA A 160 -7.87 4.39 -16.59
CA ALA A 160 -8.74 4.67 -15.44
C ALA A 160 -8.61 6.13 -14.98
N ALA A 161 -7.39 6.64 -14.82
CA ALA A 161 -7.13 8.03 -14.44
C ALA A 161 -7.70 9.03 -15.47
N THR A 162 -7.55 8.73 -16.76
CA THR A 162 -8.11 9.54 -17.86
C THR A 162 -9.64 9.56 -17.80
N ALA A 163 -10.28 8.40 -17.64
CA ALA A 163 -11.73 8.31 -17.50
C ALA A 163 -12.23 9.08 -16.26
N LEU A 164 -11.50 9.00 -15.14
CA LEU A 164 -11.83 9.77 -13.93
C LEU A 164 -11.71 11.28 -14.15
N SER A 165 -10.72 11.74 -14.92
CA SER A 165 -10.51 13.17 -15.19
C SER A 165 -11.60 13.84 -16.00
N ALA A 166 -12.53 13.08 -16.59
CA ALA A 166 -13.72 13.61 -17.22
C ALA A 166 -14.71 14.23 -16.21
N PHE A 167 -14.58 13.91 -14.91
CA PHE A 167 -15.46 14.41 -13.86
C PHE A 167 -14.83 15.57 -13.11
N GLU A 168 -15.64 16.56 -12.73
CA GLU A 168 -15.20 17.78 -12.04
C GLU A 168 -14.25 17.51 -10.86
N ARG A 169 -14.51 16.46 -10.06
CA ARG A 169 -13.69 16.07 -8.90
C ARG A 169 -12.21 15.77 -9.23
N PHE A 170 -11.92 15.33 -10.44
CA PHE A 170 -10.57 14.95 -10.89
C PHE A 170 -10.14 15.69 -12.17
N GLY A 171 -11.00 16.56 -12.68
CA GLY A 171 -10.84 17.21 -13.96
C GLY A 171 -10.18 18.57 -13.85
N LYS A 172 -10.37 19.37 -14.90
CA LYS A 172 -9.77 20.71 -15.04
C LYS A 172 -10.14 21.60 -13.83
N GLY A 173 -9.13 22.18 -13.20
CA GLY A 173 -9.30 23.04 -12.02
C GLY A 173 -9.08 22.33 -10.68
N THR A 174 -9.02 20.99 -10.67
CA THR A 174 -8.63 20.25 -9.47
C THR A 174 -7.12 20.01 -9.43
N LYS A 175 -6.50 20.30 -8.29
CA LYS A 175 -5.06 20.15 -8.05
C LYS A 175 -4.66 18.68 -7.76
N ILE A 176 -5.41 17.71 -8.25
CA ILE A 176 -5.20 16.28 -7.94
C ILE A 176 -4.48 15.61 -9.10
N ALA A 177 -3.29 15.09 -8.83
CA ALA A 177 -2.61 14.15 -9.70
C ALA A 177 -2.97 12.71 -9.30
N PHE A 178 -2.83 11.77 -10.23
CA PHE A 178 -2.87 10.35 -9.92
C PHE A 178 -1.45 9.84 -9.75
N PHE A 179 -1.26 8.86 -8.87
CA PHE A 179 0.03 8.18 -8.73
C PHE A 179 -0.18 6.70 -8.48
N ALA A 180 0.84 5.91 -8.76
CA ALA A 180 0.91 4.47 -8.56
C ALA A 180 2.31 4.09 -8.12
N VAL A 181 2.42 3.28 -7.05
CA VAL A 181 3.68 2.64 -6.71
C VAL A 181 3.96 1.57 -7.75
N ARG A 182 4.96 1.83 -8.60
CA ARG A 182 5.32 0.94 -9.69
C ARG A 182 6.13 -0.23 -9.14
N ASP A 183 7.26 0.07 -8.52
CA ASP A 183 8.20 -0.92 -8.02
C ASP A 183 8.92 -0.42 -6.76
N LEU A 184 9.40 -1.36 -5.95
CA LEU A 184 10.42 -1.12 -4.94
C LEU A 184 11.62 -1.98 -5.35
N VAL A 185 12.77 -1.36 -5.59
CA VAL A 185 13.98 -2.06 -6.06
C VAL A 185 15.14 -1.83 -5.11
N THR A 186 16.10 -2.74 -5.12
CA THR A 186 17.45 -2.50 -4.61
C THR A 186 18.19 -1.59 -5.59
N ALA A 187 18.79 -0.51 -5.10
CA ALA A 187 19.36 0.53 -5.95
C ALA A 187 20.58 0.06 -6.77
N ASP A 188 21.24 -1.02 -6.33
CA ASP A 188 22.44 -1.54 -6.98
C ASP A 188 22.15 -2.53 -8.12
N ASP A 189 21.05 -3.30 -8.05
CA ASP A 189 20.77 -4.38 -9.00
C ASP A 189 19.44 -4.23 -9.76
N TRP A 190 18.64 -3.21 -9.43
CA TRP A 190 17.36 -2.90 -10.05
C TRP A 190 16.36 -4.05 -10.06
N ARG A 191 16.52 -5.04 -9.17
CA ARG A 191 15.60 -6.17 -9.09
C ARG A 191 14.33 -5.76 -8.33
N PRO A 192 13.13 -5.91 -8.93
CA PRO A 192 11.88 -5.66 -8.23
C PRO A 192 11.73 -6.55 -7.01
N LEU A 193 11.65 -5.92 -5.84
CA LEU A 193 11.32 -6.57 -4.59
C LEU A 193 9.83 -6.84 -4.59
N ARG A 194 9.49 -8.12 -4.47
CA ARG A 194 8.10 -8.54 -4.46
C ARG A 194 7.50 -8.28 -3.08
N TRP A 195 6.33 -7.65 -3.08
CA TRP A 195 5.48 -7.62 -1.90
C TRP A 195 5.21 -9.06 -1.43
N ASN A 196 5.58 -9.37 -0.19
CA ASN A 196 5.31 -10.69 0.36
C ASN A 196 3.79 -10.82 0.54
N ARG A 197 3.15 -11.68 -0.24
CA ARG A 197 1.68 -11.88 -0.14
C ARG A 197 1.28 -12.66 1.10
N GLY A 198 2.26 -13.17 1.85
CA GLY A 198 2.07 -14.16 2.89
C GLY A 198 1.66 -15.52 2.30
N ARG A 199 1.87 -16.60 3.06
CA ARG A 199 1.27 -17.91 2.75
C ARG A 199 -0.24 -17.88 3.04
N ARG A 200 -1.01 -18.86 2.54
CA ARG A 200 -2.43 -19.00 2.91
C ARG A 200 -2.52 -19.14 4.44
N GLY A 201 -3.27 -18.26 5.11
CA GLY A 201 -3.34 -18.18 6.57
C GLY A 201 -2.31 -17.24 7.23
N ALA A 202 -1.46 -16.58 6.45
CA ALA A 202 -0.51 -15.60 6.96
C ALA A 202 -1.21 -14.42 7.64
N THR A 203 -0.59 -13.94 8.70
CA THR A 203 -1.07 -12.83 9.51
C THR A 203 -0.83 -11.50 8.78
N TYR A 204 -1.44 -10.41 9.25
CA TYR A 204 -1.17 -9.07 8.73
C TYR A 204 0.34 -8.74 8.76
N ALA A 205 1.05 -9.25 9.75
CA ALA A 205 2.49 -9.08 9.90
C ALA A 205 3.32 -9.74 8.78
N ASP A 206 2.75 -10.57 7.92
CA ASP A 206 3.49 -11.23 6.85
C ASP A 206 3.38 -10.48 5.50
N ARG A 207 2.53 -9.45 5.43
CA ARG A 207 2.25 -8.68 4.21
C ARG A 207 2.96 -7.34 4.19
N ARG A 208 4.25 -7.40 3.89
CA ARG A 208 5.14 -6.24 3.84
C ARG A 208 6.31 -6.52 2.91
N TYR A 209 7.01 -5.47 2.51
CA TYR A 209 8.29 -5.63 1.85
C TYR A 209 9.30 -6.21 2.84
N ALA A 210 9.96 -7.31 2.47
CA ALA A 210 11.05 -7.88 3.25
C ALA A 210 12.36 -7.31 2.71
N LEU A 211 12.92 -6.36 3.45
CA LEU A 211 14.15 -5.65 3.12
C LEU A 211 15.29 -6.16 4.00
N GLN A 212 16.52 -5.85 3.62
CA GLN A 212 17.75 -6.12 4.36
C GLN A 212 18.32 -4.80 4.88
N SER A 213 18.76 -4.81 6.13
CA SER A 213 19.36 -3.62 6.75
C SER A 213 20.67 -3.25 6.06
N GLY A 214 20.95 -1.96 5.89
CA GLY A 214 22.20 -1.47 5.28
C GLY A 214 22.20 -1.37 3.75
N TYR A 215 21.17 -1.88 3.09
CA TYR A 215 21.02 -1.77 1.64
C TYR A 215 20.32 -0.47 1.26
N ARG A 216 20.66 0.04 0.06
CA ARG A 216 19.98 1.18 -0.54
C ARG A 216 18.81 0.69 -1.40
N TYR A 217 17.66 1.32 -1.21
CA TYR A 217 16.42 0.99 -1.89
C TYR A 217 15.85 2.21 -2.62
N ASP A 218 15.23 1.97 -3.77
CA ASP A 218 14.50 2.97 -4.54
C ASP A 218 13.02 2.57 -4.63
N ILE A 219 12.11 3.45 -4.23
CA ILE A 219 10.68 3.34 -4.56
C ILE A 219 10.45 4.12 -5.84
N GLU A 220 9.99 3.43 -6.88
CA GLU A 220 9.56 4.04 -8.13
C GLU A 220 8.06 4.32 -8.10
N ILE A 221 7.70 5.59 -8.32
CA ILE A 221 6.32 6.05 -8.29
C ILE A 221 6.00 6.67 -9.64
N TYR A 222 5.05 6.04 -10.33
CA TYR A 222 4.54 6.57 -11.57
C TYR A 222 3.45 7.59 -11.27
N THR A 223 3.61 8.81 -11.77
CA THR A 223 2.63 9.89 -11.59
C THR A 223 2.02 10.25 -12.94
N TYR A 224 0.71 10.51 -12.96
CA TYR A 224 -0.03 10.82 -14.17
C TYR A 224 -1.09 11.90 -13.92
N SER A 225 -1.11 12.92 -14.78
CA SER A 225 -2.05 14.04 -14.78
C SER A 225 -2.69 14.17 -16.16
N PRO A 226 -3.84 13.52 -16.41
CA PRO A 226 -4.40 13.37 -17.76
C PRO A 226 -4.70 14.70 -18.47
N THR A 227 -5.11 15.71 -17.71
CA THR A 227 -5.51 17.02 -18.23
C THR A 227 -4.33 17.84 -18.76
N GLY A 228 -3.09 17.51 -18.38
CA GLY A 228 -1.83 18.11 -18.87
C GLY A 228 -1.69 19.63 -18.67
N GLY A 229 -2.77 20.31 -18.30
CA GLY A 229 -2.88 21.75 -18.20
C GLY A 229 -2.85 22.14 -16.74
N GLN A 230 -1.77 22.81 -16.34
CA GLN A 230 -1.75 23.69 -15.18
C GLN A 230 -2.43 23.12 -13.92
N THR A 231 -2.14 21.87 -13.54
CA THR A 231 -1.80 21.71 -12.11
C THR A 231 -0.60 22.61 -11.97
N ASP A 232 -0.82 23.85 -11.52
CA ASP A 232 0.17 24.93 -11.40
C ASP A 232 1.55 24.30 -11.18
N LYS A 233 2.43 24.35 -12.19
CA LYS A 233 3.61 23.46 -12.25
C LYS A 233 4.35 23.49 -10.90
N GLY A 234 4.35 22.37 -10.18
CA GLY A 234 4.98 22.23 -8.85
C GLY A 234 4.16 22.63 -7.62
N VAL A 235 2.87 22.95 -7.76
CA VAL A 235 1.94 23.19 -6.64
C VAL A 235 1.64 21.88 -5.93
N THR A 236 1.22 20.87 -6.69
CA THR A 236 1.05 19.51 -6.18
C THR A 236 2.42 18.85 -6.07
N LYS A 237 2.73 18.37 -4.87
CA LYS A 237 3.95 17.64 -4.58
C LYS A 237 3.63 16.20 -4.23
N LEU A 238 4.50 15.29 -4.61
CA LEU A 238 4.53 13.94 -4.07
C LEU A 238 5.46 13.95 -2.85
N VAL A 239 4.96 13.45 -1.72
CA VAL A 239 5.69 13.46 -0.45
C VAL A 239 5.86 12.03 0.04
N ILE A 240 7.07 11.73 0.52
CA ILE A 240 7.38 10.48 1.22
C ILE A 240 7.80 10.76 2.67
N GLY A 241 7.31 9.91 3.56
CA GLY A 241 7.69 9.89 4.97
C GLY A 241 7.92 8.47 5.47
N CYS A 242 8.50 8.36 6.65
CA CYS A 242 8.59 7.11 7.38
C CYS A 242 8.31 7.38 8.86
N ASP A 243 7.60 6.47 9.51
CA ASP A 243 7.36 6.52 10.96
C ASP A 243 8.55 6.02 11.78
N GLU A 244 9.51 5.37 11.13
CA GLU A 244 10.72 4.86 11.74
C GLU A 244 11.94 5.76 11.47
N LYS A 245 12.65 6.15 12.53
CA LYS A 245 13.83 7.04 12.45
C LYS A 245 15.05 6.35 11.85
N ALA A 246 15.12 5.03 11.99
CA ALA A 246 16.21 4.23 11.41
C ALA A 246 16.22 4.27 9.87
N VAL A 247 15.09 4.64 9.24
CA VAL A 247 14.99 4.83 7.78
C VAL A 247 15.42 6.24 7.39
N ARG A 248 16.49 6.33 6.62
CA ARG A 248 17.08 7.59 6.14
C ARG A 248 16.88 7.74 4.65
N PHE A 249 16.20 8.81 4.24
CA PHE A 249 16.06 9.17 2.83
C PHE A 249 17.30 9.90 2.36
N THR A 250 17.89 9.45 1.24
CA THR A 250 19.04 10.10 0.61
C THR A 250 18.62 11.06 -0.52
N THR A 251 17.35 11.00 -0.92
CA THR A 251 16.71 11.92 -1.86
C THR A 251 15.84 12.94 -1.11
N ALA A 252 15.41 13.99 -1.81
CA ALA A 252 14.42 14.91 -1.26
C ALA A 252 13.13 14.15 -0.91
N LYS A 253 12.54 14.45 0.24
CA LYS A 253 11.27 13.83 0.69
C LYS A 253 10.03 14.39 -0.01
N GLU A 254 10.21 15.45 -0.79
CA GLU A 254 9.16 16.10 -1.57
C GLU A 254 9.65 16.28 -3.00
N LEU A 255 8.81 15.90 -3.97
CA LEU A 255 9.06 16.09 -5.39
C LEU A 255 7.90 16.87 -5.99
N ALA A 256 8.22 17.92 -6.73
CA ALA A 256 7.24 18.72 -7.46
C ALA A 256 6.73 17.93 -8.68
N LEU A 257 5.41 17.90 -8.90
CA LEU A 257 4.84 17.32 -10.10
C LEU A 257 4.69 18.41 -11.16
N ASP A 258 5.60 18.43 -12.12
CA ASP A 258 5.69 19.46 -13.17
C ASP A 258 5.45 18.95 -14.59
N SER A 259 5.36 17.62 -14.75
CA SER A 259 5.09 16.92 -16.01
C SER A 259 3.71 16.23 -15.99
N ARG A 260 3.17 15.99 -17.19
CA ARG A 260 1.95 15.19 -17.40
C ARG A 260 2.12 13.77 -16.89
N TYR A 261 3.29 13.19 -17.14
CA TYR A 261 3.68 11.86 -16.70
C TYR A 261 5.11 11.93 -16.23
N ASP A 262 5.41 11.22 -15.14
CA ASP A 262 6.77 11.15 -14.61
C ASP A 262 6.98 9.87 -13.80
N LEU A 263 8.23 9.42 -13.73
CA LEU A 263 8.67 8.32 -12.90
C LEU A 263 9.54 8.86 -11.77
N ASN A 264 8.87 9.23 -10.68
CA ASN A 264 9.50 9.78 -9.49
C ASN A 264 10.20 8.67 -8.70
N ARG A 265 11.33 8.99 -8.08
CA ARG A 265 12.12 8.03 -7.28
C ARG A 265 12.46 8.59 -5.92
N PHE A 266 12.18 7.79 -4.90
CA PHE A 266 12.64 8.05 -3.54
C PHE A 266 13.62 6.99 -3.09
N THR A 267 14.87 7.40 -2.91
CA THR A 267 15.94 6.56 -2.39
C THR A 267 16.03 6.67 -0.87
N PHE A 268 16.10 5.53 -0.20
CA PHE A 268 16.31 5.43 1.24
C PHE A 268 17.22 4.25 1.59
N THR A 269 17.75 4.29 2.81
CA THR A 269 18.60 3.26 3.39
C THR A 269 18.33 3.16 4.88
N THR A 270 18.87 2.12 5.51
CA THR A 270 18.89 1.99 6.96
C THR A 270 20.32 1.73 7.44
N ASP A 271 20.55 1.84 8.74
CA ASP A 271 21.83 1.42 9.30
C ASP A 271 22.06 -0.08 9.08
N GLU A 272 23.33 -0.47 8.84
CA GLU A 272 23.69 -1.89 8.61
C GLU A 272 23.47 -2.77 9.84
N GLN A 273 23.35 -2.16 11.03
CA GLN A 273 23.36 -2.85 12.32
C GLN A 273 21.98 -2.99 12.95
N LEU A 274 20.92 -2.96 12.15
CA LEU A 274 19.56 -3.16 12.65
C LEU A 274 19.20 -4.65 12.68
N ASP A 275 18.70 -5.13 13.83
CA ASP A 275 18.24 -6.51 14.01
C ASP A 275 17.04 -6.84 13.14
N ALA A 276 15.93 -6.16 13.43
CA ALA A 276 14.74 -6.21 12.63
C ALA A 276 13.86 -5.03 13.00
N VAL A 277 13.51 -4.22 12.01
CA VAL A 277 12.67 -3.04 12.25
C VAL A 277 11.51 -3.06 11.26
N ALA A 278 10.30 -2.84 11.76
CA ALA A 278 9.13 -2.64 10.95
C ALA A 278 8.94 -1.14 10.73
N ALA A 279 8.66 -0.74 9.50
CA ALA A 279 8.54 0.65 9.11
C ALA A 279 7.38 0.82 8.13
N GLY A 280 6.58 1.86 8.35
CA GLY A 280 5.55 2.32 7.42
C GLY A 280 6.08 3.46 6.55
N LEU A 281 6.33 3.18 5.27
CA LEU A 281 6.69 4.19 4.28
C LEU A 281 5.41 4.87 3.81
N ARG A 282 5.20 6.13 4.21
CA ARG A 282 3.99 6.89 3.91
C ARG A 282 4.19 7.68 2.63
N LEU A 283 3.30 7.50 1.65
CA LEU A 283 3.29 8.24 0.40
C LEU A 283 1.99 9.03 0.31
N ALA A 284 2.08 10.30 -0.07
CA ALA A 284 0.91 11.15 -0.17
C ALA A 284 1.10 12.27 -1.19
N LEU A 285 0.00 12.87 -1.61
CA LEU A 285 0.00 14.11 -2.36
C LEU A 285 -0.10 15.27 -1.38
N SER A 286 0.77 16.26 -1.52
CA SER A 286 0.71 17.51 -0.79
C SER A 286 0.20 18.60 -1.72
N ILE A 287 -0.98 19.11 -1.43
CA ILE A 287 -1.71 20.08 -2.24
C ILE A 287 -1.90 21.34 -1.40
N PRO A 288 -1.69 22.56 -1.94
CA PRO A 288 -1.96 23.79 -1.19
C PRO A 288 -3.43 23.88 -0.78
N ASP A 289 -3.66 24.29 0.46
CA ASP A 289 -5.01 24.53 0.96
C ASP A 289 -5.64 25.70 0.18
N ASP A 290 -6.90 25.54 -0.22
CA ASP A 290 -7.63 26.56 -0.95
C ASP A 290 -7.93 27.78 -0.06
N ALA A 291 -8.07 27.59 1.27
CA ALA A 291 -8.28 28.67 2.22
C ALA A 291 -6.97 29.40 2.61
N HIS A 292 -5.87 28.65 2.63
CA HIS A 292 -4.57 29.09 3.13
C HIS A 292 -3.46 28.56 2.21
N PRO A 293 -3.19 29.19 1.05
CA PRO A 293 -2.23 28.69 0.06
C PRO A 293 -0.81 28.46 0.58
N GLU A 294 -0.44 29.11 1.68
CA GLU A 294 0.80 28.93 2.43
C GLU A 294 0.86 27.59 3.19
N THR A 295 -0.29 27.04 3.54
CA THR A 295 -0.42 25.73 4.16
C THR A 295 -0.68 24.66 3.11
N ARG A 296 -0.23 23.44 3.39
CA ARG A 296 -0.38 22.30 2.50
C ARG A 296 -1.17 21.21 3.21
N GLU A 297 -2.21 20.73 2.54
CA GLU A 297 -2.97 19.58 2.97
C GLU A 297 -2.37 18.30 2.37
N THR A 298 -2.12 17.32 3.22
CA THR A 298 -1.73 15.97 2.80
C THR A 298 -2.97 15.16 2.44
N ARG A 299 -3.02 14.66 1.21
CA ARG A 299 -4.15 13.92 0.63
C ARG A 299 -3.70 12.59 0.02
N CYS A 300 -4.66 11.69 -0.12
CA CYS A 300 -4.48 10.40 -0.79
C CYS A 300 -3.32 9.58 -0.22
N ASP A 301 -3.12 9.62 1.10
CA ASP A 301 -2.01 8.92 1.75
C ASP A 301 -2.19 7.40 1.69
N ILE A 302 -1.11 6.71 1.35
CA ILE A 302 -0.97 5.26 1.43
C ILE A 302 0.23 4.92 2.31
N VAL A 303 0.20 3.74 2.92
CA VAL A 303 1.31 3.23 3.73
C VAL A 303 1.82 1.93 3.12
N LEU A 304 3.11 1.90 2.81
CA LEU A 304 3.81 0.70 2.39
C LEU A 304 4.54 0.14 3.59
N GLU A 305 4.02 -0.97 4.11
CA GLU A 305 4.67 -1.69 5.20
C GLU A 305 5.97 -2.34 4.70
N ALA A 306 7.05 -2.11 5.43
CA ALA A 306 8.35 -2.71 5.21
C ALA A 306 8.88 -3.32 6.50
N ARG A 307 9.67 -4.38 6.37
CA ARG A 307 10.46 -4.96 7.45
C ARG A 307 11.90 -5.08 6.98
N PHE A 308 12.79 -4.36 7.63
CA PHE A 308 14.22 -4.51 7.47
C PHE A 308 14.67 -5.67 8.34
N ASN A 309 15.34 -6.65 7.75
CA ASN A 309 15.92 -7.78 8.46
C ASN A 309 17.43 -7.56 8.53
N GLY A 310 17.97 -7.71 9.72
CA GLY A 310 19.39 -7.71 9.96
C GLY A 310 20.08 -8.89 9.30
N TRP A 311 21.37 -8.73 9.03
CA TRP A 311 22.16 -9.79 8.42
C TRP A 311 22.66 -10.75 9.50
N TRP A 312 21.87 -11.80 9.79
CA TRP A 312 22.15 -12.83 10.81
C TRP A 312 23.58 -13.42 10.75
N PRO A 313 24.15 -13.73 9.57
CA PRO A 313 25.54 -14.16 9.45
C PRO A 313 26.55 -13.15 10.03
N ARG A 314 26.35 -11.84 9.85
CA ARG A 314 27.20 -10.81 10.48
C ARG A 314 27.03 -10.79 11.99
N LEU A 315 25.80 -10.97 12.48
CA LEU A 315 25.53 -11.05 13.92
C LEU A 315 26.30 -12.23 14.54
N LEU A 316 26.20 -13.43 13.94
CA LEU A 316 26.93 -14.62 14.37
C LEU A 316 28.44 -14.42 14.31
N LEU A 317 28.96 -13.82 13.24
CA LEU A 317 30.39 -13.53 13.11
C LEU A 317 30.87 -12.59 14.21
N ARG A 318 30.12 -11.54 14.55
CA ARG A 318 30.45 -10.62 15.65
C ARG A 318 30.48 -11.34 17.00
N ILE A 319 29.47 -12.17 17.27
CA ILE A 319 29.42 -12.97 18.50
C ILE A 319 30.65 -13.89 18.57
N LEU A 320 30.99 -14.58 17.47
CA LEU A 320 32.16 -15.46 17.40
C LEU A 320 33.48 -14.70 17.59
N LEU A 321 33.63 -13.52 17.00
CA LEU A 321 34.83 -12.70 17.17
C LEU A 321 34.99 -12.22 18.62
N ILE A 322 33.90 -11.74 19.25
CA ILE A 322 33.93 -11.32 20.65
C ILE A 322 34.19 -12.52 21.57
N ALA A 323 33.53 -13.65 21.33
CA ALA A 323 33.73 -14.89 22.07
C ALA A 323 35.18 -15.39 21.95
N SER A 324 35.75 -15.36 20.74
CA SER A 324 37.13 -15.79 20.52
C SER A 324 38.12 -14.85 21.23
N GLY A 325 37.91 -13.54 21.14
CA GLY A 325 38.75 -12.55 21.82
C GLY A 325 38.67 -12.61 23.34
N THR A 326 37.50 -12.95 23.90
CA THR A 326 37.29 -13.09 25.36
C THR A 326 37.74 -14.44 25.90
N ALA A 327 37.59 -15.52 25.13
CA ALA A 327 38.04 -16.86 25.53
C ALA A 327 39.56 -17.05 25.42
N ALA A 328 40.20 -16.42 24.43
CA ALA A 328 41.61 -16.65 24.13
C ALA A 328 42.54 -16.48 25.35
N PRO A 329 42.45 -15.41 26.17
CA PRO A 329 43.31 -15.26 27.35
C PRO A 329 43.11 -16.37 28.39
N ALA A 330 41.86 -16.79 28.62
CA ALA A 330 41.55 -17.86 29.57
C ALA A 330 42.07 -19.22 29.09
N ILE A 331 41.89 -19.53 27.80
CA ILE A 331 42.39 -20.75 27.17
C ILE A 331 43.93 -20.79 27.24
N ILE A 332 44.61 -19.70 26.87
CA ILE A 332 46.07 -19.58 26.96
C ILE A 332 46.55 -19.78 28.42
N GLY A 333 45.85 -19.19 29.39
CA GLY A 333 46.18 -19.34 30.81
C GLY A 333 46.02 -20.77 31.34
N VAL A 334 45.05 -21.54 30.83
CA VAL A 334 44.87 -22.96 31.18
C VAL A 334 45.89 -23.85 30.48
N LEU A 335 46.19 -23.57 29.20
CA LEU A 335 47.23 -24.26 28.43
C LEU A 335 48.60 -24.12 29.11
N TYR A 336 48.97 -22.91 29.55
CA TYR A 336 50.24 -22.66 30.24
C TYR A 336 50.41 -23.46 31.54
N LYS A 337 49.30 -23.92 32.15
CA LYS A 337 49.31 -24.69 33.40
C LYS A 337 49.25 -26.21 33.17
N ASP A 338 49.30 -26.69 31.92
CA ASP A 338 49.12 -28.10 31.54
C ASP A 338 47.82 -28.75 32.09
N LYS A 339 46.79 -27.93 32.36
CA LYS A 339 45.51 -28.38 32.93
C LYS A 339 44.38 -28.47 31.90
N MET A 340 44.70 -28.37 30.61
CA MET A 340 43.68 -28.33 29.58
C MET A 340 43.12 -29.73 29.31
N ASN A 341 41.88 -29.95 29.75
CA ASN A 341 41.02 -30.96 29.16
C ASN A 341 40.06 -30.30 28.16
N TRP A 342 39.62 -31.06 27.15
CA TRP A 342 38.71 -30.58 26.12
C TRP A 342 37.39 -30.02 26.67
N GLY A 343 36.88 -30.57 27.77
CA GLY A 343 35.66 -30.11 28.44
C GLY A 343 35.78 -28.71 29.05
N ILE A 344 36.90 -28.39 29.71
CA ILE A 344 37.16 -27.05 30.27
C ILE A 344 37.24 -26.02 29.14
N GLY A 345 37.93 -26.37 28.04
CA GLY A 345 37.99 -25.53 26.85
C GLY A 345 36.61 -25.26 26.26
N ALA A 346 35.76 -26.29 26.14
CA ALA A 346 34.39 -26.15 25.64
C ALA A 346 33.52 -25.26 26.54
N ILE A 347 33.60 -25.42 27.88
CA ILE A 347 32.87 -24.58 28.83
C ILE A 347 33.33 -23.12 28.73
N MET A 348 34.64 -22.88 28.64
CA MET A 348 35.18 -21.53 28.48
C MET A 348 34.70 -20.86 27.19
N PHE A 349 34.70 -21.59 26.07
CA PHE A 349 34.18 -21.06 24.81
C PHE A 349 32.67 -20.82 24.85
N ALA A 350 31.90 -21.72 25.47
CA ALA A 350 30.46 -21.53 25.65
C ALA A 350 30.15 -20.29 26.52
N GLY A 351 30.89 -20.10 27.62
CA GLY A 351 30.77 -18.89 28.45
C GLY A 351 31.11 -17.61 27.67
N ALA A 352 32.14 -17.67 26.83
CA ALA A 352 32.51 -16.55 25.97
C ALA A 352 31.48 -16.25 24.87
N LEU A 353 30.80 -17.27 24.32
CA LEU A 353 29.66 -17.08 23.42
C LEU A 353 28.51 -16.36 24.11
N VAL A 354 28.20 -16.73 25.36
CA VAL A 354 27.17 -16.04 26.17
C VAL A 354 27.57 -14.59 26.44
N ALA A 355 28.84 -14.32 26.76
CA ALA A 355 29.35 -12.97 26.94
C ALA A 355 29.29 -12.16 25.63
N GLY A 356 29.68 -12.75 24.50
CA GLY A 356 29.59 -12.13 23.18
C GLY A 356 28.15 -11.81 22.80
N TRP A 357 27.22 -12.73 23.06
CA TRP A 357 25.78 -12.49 22.90
C TRP A 357 25.32 -11.32 23.78
N GLY A 358 25.67 -11.34 25.07
CA GLY A 358 25.33 -10.30 26.04
C GLY A 358 25.95 -8.92 25.75
N ALA A 359 27.06 -8.85 25.01
CA ALA A 359 27.66 -7.59 24.57
C ALA A 359 26.96 -7.00 23.34
N VAL A 360 26.51 -7.86 22.42
CA VAL A 360 25.88 -7.43 21.16
C VAL A 360 24.39 -7.08 21.36
N PHE A 361 23.66 -7.82 22.20
CA PHE A 361 22.21 -7.58 22.37
C PHE A 361 21.84 -6.19 22.92
N PRO A 362 22.54 -5.62 23.91
CA PRO A 362 22.24 -4.28 24.42
C PRO A 362 22.58 -3.16 23.44
N SER A 363 23.56 -3.35 22.55
CA SER A 363 23.87 -2.36 21.52
C SER A 363 22.80 -2.31 20.44
N LEU A 364 22.18 -3.46 20.13
CA LEU A 364 21.06 -3.57 19.19
C LEU A 364 19.75 -2.95 19.71
N ARG A 365 19.58 -2.82 21.02
CA ARG A 365 18.36 -2.26 21.64
C ARG A 365 18.37 -0.73 21.77
N LYS A 366 19.52 -0.08 21.54
CA LYS A 366 19.70 1.38 21.64
C LYS A 366 19.56 2.11 20.30
N SER A 367 19.56 1.36 19.19
CA SER A 367 19.21 1.83 17.84
C SER A 367 17.72 1.64 17.60
#